data_AF-A0A0J9SFM4-F1
#
_entry.id   AF-A0A0J9SFM4-F1
#
_cell.length_a   1.000
_cell.length_b   1.000
_cell.length_c   1.000
_cell.angle_alpha   90.00
_cell.angle_beta   90.00
_cell.angle_gamma   90.00
#
_symmetry.space_group_name_H-M   'P 1'
#
loop_
_entity.id
_entity.type
_entity.pdbx_description
1 polymer ?
#
loop_
_entity_poly.entity_id
_entity_poly.type
_entity_poly.pdbx_seq_one_letter_code
_entity_poly.pdbx_strand_id
1 'polypeptide(L)'
;CVPYFYEVFNQVRTTFKHHKKEHLEKIKTIQDPILRHVALYLVDNFEESKQYFKEGATRNDNVGCLMLNRWLDQRKSFYTHGDKCTANVDLWKKTIDPIWD
;
A
#
# COMPACT_ATOMS: atom_id res chain seq x y z
N CYS A 1 11.69 4.15 13.84
CA CYS A 1 12.18 5.46 13.31
C CYS A 1 11.93 5.50 11.78
N VAL A 2 12.07 6.66 11.12
CA VAL A 2 11.80 6.80 9.66
C VAL A 2 12.62 5.83 8.79
N PRO A 3 13.95 5.67 8.98
CA PRO A 3 14.76 4.77 8.15
C PRO A 3 14.29 3.31 8.19
N TYR A 4 13.90 2.83 9.37
CA TYR A 4 13.37 1.48 9.55
C TYR A 4 12.14 1.22 8.66
N PHE A 5 11.14 2.09 8.69
CA PHE A 5 9.94 1.91 7.86
C PHE A 5 10.23 2.07 6.36
N TYR A 6 11.17 2.94 5.99
CA TYR A 6 11.61 3.05 4.61
C TYR A 6 12.18 1.73 4.08
N GLU A 7 13.01 1.05 4.89
CA GLU A 7 13.59 -0.25 4.55
C GLU A 7 12.50 -1.33 4.48
N VAL A 8 11.66 -1.46 5.50
CA VAL A 8 10.57 -2.47 5.56
C VAL A 8 9.64 -2.37 4.35
N PHE A 9 9.20 -1.16 3.98
CA PHE A 9 8.21 -0.98 2.91
C PHE A 9 8.81 -1.08 1.50
N ASN A 10 10.13 -0.95 1.34
CA ASN A 10 10.82 -1.08 0.06
C ASN A 10 11.60 -2.39 -0.08
N GLN A 11 11.51 -3.29 0.89
CA GLN A 11 12.16 -4.60 0.81
C GLN A 11 11.63 -5.39 -0.38
N VAL A 12 12.51 -5.96 -1.19
CA VAL A 12 12.12 -6.86 -2.28
C VAL A 12 11.70 -8.20 -1.68
N ARG A 13 10.44 -8.60 -1.90
CA ARG A 13 9.85 -9.82 -1.34
C ARG A 13 9.68 -10.89 -2.42
N THR A 14 10.12 -12.11 -2.08
CA THR A 14 9.82 -13.33 -2.85
C THR A 14 8.64 -14.09 -2.28
N THR A 15 8.27 -13.81 -1.03
CA THR A 15 7.13 -14.42 -0.32
C THR A 15 6.36 -13.36 0.46
N PHE A 16 5.04 -13.47 0.49
CA PHE A 16 4.14 -12.60 1.25
C PHE A 16 3.51 -13.40 2.36
N LYS A 17 3.79 -13.00 3.60
CA LYS A 17 3.48 -13.80 4.81
C LYS A 17 2.35 -13.20 5.62
N HIS A 18 2.05 -11.92 5.42
CA HIS A 18 1.13 -11.16 6.23
C HIS A 18 -0.06 -10.74 5.37
N HIS A 19 -1.10 -11.56 5.32
CA HIS A 19 -2.33 -11.21 4.62
C HIS A 19 -3.54 -11.89 5.24
N LYS A 20 -4.68 -11.22 5.14
CA LYS A 20 -5.98 -11.84 5.40
C LYS A 20 -6.51 -12.46 4.12
N LYS A 21 -7.27 -13.55 4.26
CA LYS A 21 -7.88 -14.25 3.11
C LYS A 21 -8.75 -13.31 2.28
N GLU A 22 -9.54 -12.46 2.92
CA GLU A 22 -10.43 -11.48 2.27
C GLU A 22 -9.68 -10.53 1.32
N HIS A 23 -8.57 -9.94 1.78
CA HIS A 23 -7.74 -9.07 0.95
C HIS A 23 -7.13 -9.84 -0.22
N LEU A 24 -6.66 -11.07 0.02
CA LEU A 24 -6.04 -11.88 -1.04
C LEU A 24 -7.04 -12.23 -2.14
N GLU A 25 -8.29 -12.55 -1.80
CA GLU A 25 -9.33 -12.81 -2.80
C GLU A 25 -9.62 -11.57 -3.64
N LYS A 26 -9.72 -10.38 -3.03
CA LYS A 26 -9.84 -9.11 -3.79
C LYS A 26 -8.64 -8.89 -4.71
N ILE A 27 -7.42 -9.06 -4.20
CA ILE A 27 -6.17 -8.86 -4.97
C ILE A 27 -6.12 -9.77 -6.20
N LYS A 28 -6.54 -11.03 -6.08
CA LYS A 28 -6.56 -11.99 -7.20
C LYS A 28 -7.44 -11.52 -8.37
N THR A 29 -8.48 -10.73 -8.11
CA THR A 29 -9.38 -10.21 -9.15
C THR A 29 -8.79 -9.03 -9.93
N ILE A 30 -7.75 -8.37 -9.41
CA ILE A 30 -7.13 -7.21 -10.07
C ILE A 30 -6.42 -7.68 -11.33
N GLN A 31 -6.84 -7.21 -12.51
CA GLN A 31 -6.29 -7.63 -13.79
C GLN A 31 -4.94 -6.97 -14.12
N ASP A 32 -4.79 -5.70 -13.77
CA ASP A 32 -3.54 -4.97 -13.99
C ASP A 32 -2.43 -5.55 -13.09
N PRO A 33 -1.32 -6.04 -13.67
CA PRO A 33 -0.28 -6.71 -12.90
C PRO A 33 0.48 -5.75 -11.97
N ILE A 34 0.59 -4.46 -12.33
CA ILE A 34 1.26 -3.45 -11.50
C ILE A 34 0.39 -3.17 -10.27
N LEU A 35 -0.91 -2.94 -10.48
CA LEU A 35 -1.84 -2.69 -9.38
C LEU A 35 -2.01 -3.91 -8.48
N ARG A 36 -2.05 -5.12 -9.05
CA ARG A 36 -2.06 -6.37 -8.27
C ARG A 36 -0.82 -6.46 -7.37
N HIS A 37 0.34 -6.10 -7.90
CA HIS A 37 1.59 -6.09 -7.14
C HIS A 37 1.59 -5.03 -6.04
N VAL A 38 1.17 -3.81 -6.34
CA VAL A 38 1.04 -2.72 -5.34
C VAL A 38 0.08 -3.14 -4.23
N ALA A 39 -1.07 -3.72 -4.57
CA ALA A 39 -2.06 -4.18 -3.61
C ALA A 39 -1.52 -5.26 -2.66
N LEU A 40 -0.75 -6.21 -3.21
CA LEU A 40 -0.13 -7.28 -2.43
C LEU A 40 0.90 -6.74 -1.43
N TYR A 41 1.77 -5.83 -1.87
CA TYR A 41 2.72 -5.16 -0.97
C TYR A 41 2.04 -4.27 0.05
N LEU A 42 0.97 -3.57 -0.33
CA LEU A 42 0.23 -2.69 0.57
C LEU A 42 -0.34 -3.47 1.76
N VAL A 43 -0.97 -4.62 1.49
CA VAL A 43 -1.53 -5.48 2.55
C VAL A 43 -0.43 -6.08 3.42
N ASP A 44 0.63 -6.62 2.82
CA ASP A 44 1.73 -7.24 3.58
C ASP A 44 2.48 -6.22 4.45
N ASN A 45 2.78 -5.03 3.91
CA ASN A 45 3.40 -3.94 4.65
C ASN A 45 2.50 -3.43 5.79
N PHE A 46 1.19 -3.29 5.53
CA PHE A 46 0.23 -2.89 6.57
C PHE A 46 0.18 -3.91 7.69
N GLU A 47 -0.02 -5.19 7.38
CA GLU A 47 -0.17 -6.24 8.38
C GLU A 47 1.11 -6.44 9.21
N GLU A 48 2.29 -6.27 8.61
CA GLU A 48 3.58 -6.34 9.31
C GLU A 48 3.79 -5.15 10.29
N SER A 49 3.35 -3.96 9.88
CA SER A 49 3.66 -2.71 10.59
C SER A 49 2.51 -2.15 11.44
N LYS A 50 1.29 -2.69 11.34
CA LYS A 50 0.10 -2.18 12.04
C LYS A 50 0.25 -2.08 13.55
N GLN A 51 1.09 -2.92 14.15
CA GLN A 51 1.41 -2.88 15.58
C GLN A 51 2.05 -1.54 16.03
N TYR A 52 2.62 -0.78 15.09
CA TYR A 52 3.20 0.53 15.34
C TYR A 52 2.24 1.69 15.05
N PHE A 53 1.04 1.40 14.54
CA PHE A 53 0.06 2.42 14.20
C PHE A 53 -0.77 2.79 15.42
N LYS A 54 -1.01 4.10 15.59
CA LYS A 54 -1.80 4.63 16.68
C LYS A 54 -2.97 5.42 16.10
N GLU A 55 -4.19 4.98 16.42
CA GLU A 55 -5.40 5.70 16.06
C GLU A 55 -5.46 7.06 16.78
N GLY A 56 -5.93 8.10 16.10
CA GLY A 56 -6.02 9.46 16.66
C GLY A 56 -4.69 10.16 16.96
N ALA A 57 -3.55 9.51 16.71
CA ALA A 57 -2.23 10.08 16.97
C ALA A 57 -1.83 11.11 15.90
N THR A 58 -1.02 12.10 16.30
CA THR A 58 -0.49 13.08 15.36
C THR A 58 0.47 12.39 14.37
N ARG A 59 0.74 13.05 13.24
CA ARG A 59 1.68 12.56 12.23
C ARG A 59 3.07 12.23 12.82
N ASN A 60 3.53 13.00 13.81
CA ASN A 60 4.82 12.79 14.45
C ASN A 60 4.81 11.58 15.38
N ASP A 61 3.65 11.25 15.95
CA ASP A 61 3.44 10.12 16.86
C ASP A 61 3.08 8.82 16.13
N ASN A 62 2.81 8.89 14.83
CA ASN A 62 2.44 7.76 13.98
C ASN A 62 3.32 7.67 12.71
N VAL A 63 4.65 7.62 12.93
CA VAL A 63 5.66 7.57 11.87
C VAL A 63 5.47 6.37 10.94
N GLY A 64 5.04 5.22 11.45
CA GLY A 64 4.80 4.02 10.64
C GLY A 64 3.70 4.24 9.60
N CYS A 65 2.53 4.71 10.04
CA CYS A 65 1.40 4.98 9.15
C CYS A 65 1.77 6.07 8.13
N LEU A 66 2.45 7.14 8.59
CA LEU A 66 2.95 8.19 7.70
C LEU A 66 3.83 7.62 6.58
N MET A 67 4.76 6.74 6.93
CA MET A 67 5.69 6.18 5.96
C MET A 67 5.01 5.21 4.98
N LEU A 68 3.98 4.47 5.43
CA LEU A 68 3.20 3.60 4.56
C LEU A 68 2.37 4.42 3.56
N ASN A 69 1.71 5.48 4.03
CA ASN A 69 0.97 6.39 3.16
C ASN A 69 1.91 7.05 2.14
N ARG A 70 3.08 7.50 2.56
CA ARG A 70 4.10 8.07 1.66
C ARG A 70 4.56 7.05 0.60
N TRP A 71 4.75 5.79 0.98
CA TRP A 71 5.07 4.73 0.04
C TRP A 71 3.94 4.53 -0.97
N LEU A 72 2.68 4.50 -0.51
CA LEU A 72 1.51 4.33 -1.36
C LEU A 72 1.33 5.49 -2.34
N ASP A 73 1.46 6.74 -1.86
CA ASP A 73 1.42 7.95 -2.68
C ASP A 73 2.47 7.93 -3.79
N GLN A 74 3.68 7.45 -3.48
CA GLN A 74 4.73 7.32 -4.48
C GLN A 74 4.37 6.28 -5.56
N ARG A 75 3.81 5.12 -5.18
CA ARG A 75 3.34 4.11 -6.15
C ARG A 75 2.22 4.65 -7.02
N LYS A 76 1.27 5.39 -6.41
CA LYS A 76 0.21 6.08 -7.14
C LYS A 76 0.79 7.06 -8.15
N SER A 77 1.69 7.95 -7.72
CA SER A 77 2.31 8.95 -8.59
C SER A 77 3.04 8.32 -9.77
N PHE A 78 3.73 7.20 -9.59
CA PHE A 78 4.38 6.50 -10.69
C PHE A 78 3.37 5.88 -11.65
N TYR A 79 2.33 5.25 -11.13
CA TYR A 79 1.30 4.61 -11.94
C TYR A 79 0.44 5.61 -12.72
N THR A 80 0.07 6.74 -12.10
CA THR A 80 -0.85 7.74 -12.67
C THR A 80 -0.14 8.87 -13.41
N HIS A 81 1.19 8.83 -13.51
CA HIS A 81 2.02 9.92 -14.01
C HIS A 81 1.74 11.25 -13.28
N GLY A 82 1.72 11.20 -11.94
CA GLY A 82 1.36 12.34 -11.09
C GLY A 82 -0.05 12.84 -11.36
N ASP A 83 -1.00 11.91 -11.47
CA ASP A 83 -2.42 12.14 -11.74
C ASP A 83 -2.75 12.77 -13.11
N LYS A 84 -1.78 12.85 -14.02
CA LYS A 84 -1.98 13.34 -15.39
C LYS A 84 -2.62 12.30 -16.31
N CYS A 85 -2.51 11.01 -15.99
CA CYS A 85 -3.15 9.94 -16.75
C CYS A 85 -4.50 9.56 -16.12
N THR A 86 -5.58 10.16 -16.62
CA THR A 86 -6.94 9.96 -16.09
C THR A 86 -7.36 8.50 -16.05
N ALA A 87 -7.07 7.72 -17.11
CA ALA A 87 -7.41 6.30 -17.16
C ALA A 87 -6.75 5.50 -16.02
N ASN A 88 -5.50 5.81 -15.70
CA ASN A 88 -4.77 5.14 -14.62
C ASN A 88 -5.24 5.62 -13.23
N VAL A 89 -5.62 6.89 -13.11
CA VAL A 89 -6.25 7.40 -11.87
C VAL A 89 -7.56 6.67 -11.59
N ASP A 90 -8.41 6.50 -12.62
CA ASP A 90 -9.68 5.81 -12.48
C ASP A 90 -9.50 4.33 -12.16
N LEU A 91 -8.50 3.69 -12.78
CA LEU A 91 -8.19 2.30 -12.49
C LEU A 91 -7.66 2.14 -11.06
N TRP A 92 -6.76 3.02 -10.61
CA TRP A 92 -6.29 3.04 -9.21
C TRP A 92 -7.45 3.12 -8.22
N LYS A 93 -8.38 4.06 -8.43
CA LYS A 93 -9.56 4.23 -7.56
C LYS A 93 -10.48 3.02 -7.53
N LYS A 94 -10.60 2.31 -8.66
CA LYS A 94 -11.43 1.11 -8.76
C LYS A 94 -10.79 -0.13 -8.14
N THR A 95 -9.46 -0.16 -8.00
CA THR A 95 -8.74 -1.37 -7.56
C THR A 95 -8.06 -1.24 -6.21
N ILE A 96 -7.37 -0.13 -5.94
CA ILE A 96 -6.53 0.03 -4.73
C ILE A 96 -7.35 0.57 -3.57
N ASP A 97 -8.16 1.61 -3.80
CA ASP A 97 -8.96 2.23 -2.75
C ASP A 97 -9.92 1.21 -2.08
N PRO A 98 -10.62 0.31 -2.80
CA PRO A 98 -11.57 -0.65 -2.21
C PRO A 98 -10.93 -1.86 -1.52
N ILE A 99 -9.60 -1.95 -1.45
CA ILE A 99 -8.92 -3.04 -0.72
C ILE A 99 -9.36 -3.03 0.75
N TRP A 100 -9.51 -1.84 1.32
CA TRP A 100 -9.77 -1.60 2.74
C TRP A 100 -11.25 -1.50 3.12
N ASP A 101 -12.14 -1.44 2.13
CA ASP A 101 -13.61 -1.39 2.31
C ASP A 101 -14.20 -2.76 2.69
#